data_AF-A0A535AFV1-F1
#
_entry.id   AF-A0A535AFV1-F1
#
_cell.length_a   1.000
_cell.length_b   1.000
_cell.length_c   1.000
_cell.angle_alpha   90.00
_cell.angle_beta   90.00
_cell.angle_gamma   90.00
#
_symmetry.space_group_name_H-M   'P 1'
#
loop_
_entity.id
_entity.type
_entity.pdbx_description
1 polymer ?
#
loop_
_entity_poly.entity_id
_entity_poly.type
_entity_poly.pdbx_seq_one_letter_code
_entity_poly.pdbx_strand_id
1 'polypeptide(L)'
;MATYRTDAMMVVSVSADRTKITMLSLPRDTVDVPLADGRIYGGKANGIAQLYGVEGLRGAMERLLGIRIDRYIKIDMDAFTWMVSSVGGIDVDVHTRIADTHINFYLDAGPTHLSGPTALSYTRTRADSDYARDARQQQVVLALVRKWLAPTTSLSLIDSIRLLTSLETDIKIGEVPTFIEIGRRAANAQVTATVLQPPRFALFAGFESGTNRGWVMIPDIAEMRAYAKALIGS
;
A
#
# COMPACT_ATOMS: atom_id res chain seq x y z
N MET A 1 18.17 -8.31 -16.02
CA MET A 1 16.82 -8.22 -15.42
C MET A 1 16.56 -6.76 -15.07
N ALA A 2 15.35 -6.24 -15.27
CA ALA A 2 15.03 -4.87 -14.88
C ALA A 2 15.01 -4.75 -13.34
N THR A 3 15.73 -3.76 -12.81
CA THR A 3 15.82 -3.49 -11.37
C THR A 3 14.56 -2.76 -10.91
N TYR A 4 13.62 -3.47 -10.27
CA TYR A 4 12.44 -2.86 -9.66
C TYR A 4 12.49 -2.94 -8.14
N ARG A 5 11.86 -1.98 -7.46
CA ARG A 5 11.70 -1.94 -6.00
C ARG A 5 10.25 -1.71 -5.65
N THR A 6 9.78 -2.35 -4.59
CA THR A 6 8.41 -2.19 -4.09
C THR A 6 8.38 -1.07 -3.06
N ASP A 7 8.30 0.18 -3.52
CA ASP A 7 8.27 1.39 -2.68
C ASP A 7 6.91 1.64 -1.97
N ALA A 8 5.91 0.78 -2.20
CA ALA A 8 4.61 0.79 -1.53
C ALA A 8 4.23 -0.65 -1.12
N MET A 9 4.12 -0.93 0.18
CA MET A 9 3.81 -2.26 0.72
C MET A 9 2.73 -2.13 1.78
N MET A 10 1.57 -2.75 1.56
CA MET A 10 0.38 -2.53 2.38
C MET A 10 -0.43 -3.81 2.53
N VAL A 11 -0.85 -4.12 3.77
CA VAL A 11 -1.92 -5.07 4.04
C VAL A 11 -3.23 -4.32 4.10
N VAL A 12 -4.24 -4.80 3.37
CA VAL A 12 -5.63 -4.36 3.49
C VAL A 12 -6.45 -5.54 3.99
N SER A 13 -7.14 -5.35 5.11
CA SER A 13 -8.07 -6.33 5.68
C SER A 13 -9.48 -5.74 5.74
N VAL A 14 -10.48 -6.58 5.48
CA VAL A 14 -11.90 -6.27 5.65
C VAL A 14 -12.48 -7.27 6.64
N SER A 15 -13.04 -6.81 7.76
CA SER A 15 -13.59 -7.70 8.79
C SER A 15 -14.60 -8.67 8.21
N ALA A 16 -14.72 -9.90 8.72
CA ALA A 16 -16.01 -10.59 8.67
C ALA A 16 -17.04 -9.68 9.38
N ASP A 17 -18.32 -9.66 8.96
CA ASP A 17 -19.27 -8.54 9.17
C ASP A 17 -19.12 -7.34 8.20
N ARG A 18 -17.96 -7.14 7.57
CA ARG A 18 -17.63 -6.07 6.60
C ARG A 18 -17.73 -4.63 7.17
N THR A 19 -17.86 -4.44 8.48
CA THR A 19 -18.00 -3.11 9.14
C THR A 19 -16.68 -2.35 9.31
N LYS A 20 -15.52 -3.02 9.17
CA LYS A 20 -14.19 -2.41 9.34
C LYS A 20 -13.27 -2.71 8.18
N ILE A 21 -12.48 -1.71 7.80
CA ILE A 21 -11.34 -1.83 6.88
C ILE A 21 -10.08 -1.41 7.65
N THR A 22 -9.06 -2.27 7.67
CA THR A 22 -7.75 -1.98 8.27
C THR A 22 -6.69 -1.94 7.18
N MET A 23 -5.88 -0.87 7.14
CA MET A 23 -4.79 -0.68 6.18
C MET A 23 -3.48 -0.47 6.94
N LEU A 24 -2.53 -1.40 6.81
CA LEU A 24 -1.23 -1.35 7.47
C LEU A 24 -0.12 -1.23 6.41
N SER A 25 0.54 -0.07 6.32
CA SER A 25 1.68 0.12 5.42
C SER A 25 3.00 -0.18 6.12
N LEU A 26 3.87 -0.96 5.47
CA LEU A 26 5.24 -1.20 5.89
C LEU A 26 6.19 -0.20 5.22
N PRO A 27 6.92 0.65 5.98
CA PRO A 27 7.89 1.56 5.40
C PRO A 27 8.98 0.82 4.61
N ARG A 28 9.27 1.31 3.40
CA ARG A 28 10.21 0.67 2.46
C ARG A 28 11.63 0.44 2.98
N ASP A 29 12.07 1.27 3.93
CA ASP A 29 13.40 1.29 4.52
C ASP A 29 13.49 0.44 5.80
N THR A 30 12.45 -0.35 6.11
CA THR A 30 12.49 -1.38 7.16
C THR A 30 13.54 -2.44 6.82
N VAL A 31 14.43 -2.74 7.75
CA VAL A 31 15.48 -3.77 7.63
C VAL A 31 15.25 -4.91 8.61
N ASP A 32 16.08 -5.94 8.52
CA ASP A 32 16.09 -7.10 9.44
C ASP A 32 14.71 -7.81 9.50
N VAL A 33 14.05 -7.87 8.33
CA VAL A 33 12.70 -8.42 8.17
C VAL A 33 12.73 -9.94 8.17
N PRO A 34 11.90 -10.64 8.97
CA PRO A 34 11.82 -12.10 8.95
C PRO A 34 11.18 -12.61 7.67
N LEU A 35 11.79 -13.61 7.03
CA LEU A 35 11.26 -14.30 5.85
C LEU A 35 10.42 -15.53 6.26
N ALA A 36 9.60 -16.02 5.32
CA ALA A 36 8.73 -17.18 5.53
C ALA A 36 9.46 -18.43 6.05
N ASP A 37 10.69 -18.64 5.56
CA ASP A 37 11.58 -19.77 5.90
C ASP A 37 12.33 -19.60 7.25
N GLY A 38 12.12 -18.50 7.96
CA GLY A 38 12.74 -18.22 9.25
C GLY A 38 14.09 -17.50 9.18
N ARG A 39 14.64 -17.23 7.99
CA ARG A 39 15.81 -16.37 7.84
C ARG A 39 15.46 -14.89 8.07
N ILE A 40 16.45 -14.09 8.41
CA ILE A 40 16.33 -12.62 8.48
C ILE A 40 16.89 -12.01 7.19
N TYR A 41 16.13 -11.13 6.55
CA TYR A 41 16.58 -10.31 5.44
C TYR A 41 17.12 -8.97 5.96
N GLY A 42 18.44 -8.84 6.02
CA GLY A 42 19.11 -7.61 6.48
C GLY A 42 19.10 -6.45 5.47
N GLY A 43 18.54 -6.64 4.27
CA GLY A 43 18.30 -5.56 3.31
C GLY A 43 17.01 -4.80 3.61
N LYS A 44 16.76 -3.73 2.84
CA LYS A 44 15.56 -2.90 2.96
C LYS A 44 14.35 -3.59 2.33
N ALA A 45 13.19 -3.54 2.99
CA ALA A 45 11.98 -4.27 2.63
C ALA A 45 11.56 -4.11 1.15
N ASN A 46 11.76 -2.94 0.53
CA ASN A 46 11.48 -2.73 -0.90
C ASN A 46 12.32 -3.58 -1.88
N GLY A 47 13.40 -4.23 -1.41
CA GLY A 47 14.20 -5.20 -2.15
C GLY A 47 13.74 -6.66 -2.03
N ILE A 48 12.83 -6.99 -1.10
CA ILE A 48 12.41 -8.38 -0.86
C ILE A 48 11.74 -8.97 -2.11
N ALA A 49 10.78 -8.26 -2.70
CA ALA A 49 10.07 -8.74 -3.89
C ALA A 49 10.97 -8.91 -5.12
N GLN A 50 12.08 -8.17 -5.18
CA GLN A 50 13.07 -8.28 -6.26
C GLN A 50 13.89 -9.58 -6.14
N LEU A 51 14.23 -10.01 -4.92
CA LEU A 51 15.10 -11.15 -4.65
C LEU A 51 14.34 -12.46 -4.42
N TYR A 52 13.12 -12.38 -3.86
CA TYR A 52 12.32 -13.52 -3.42
C TYR A 52 10.92 -13.59 -4.07
N GLY A 53 10.63 -12.69 -5.01
CA GLY A 53 9.31 -12.58 -5.63
C GLY A 53 8.23 -12.05 -4.69
N VAL A 54 7.01 -11.87 -5.22
CA VAL A 54 5.88 -11.34 -4.41
C VAL A 54 5.50 -12.29 -3.28
N GLU A 55 5.56 -13.60 -3.49
CA GLU A 55 5.33 -14.60 -2.43
C GLU A 55 6.36 -14.51 -1.30
N GLY A 56 7.63 -14.20 -1.61
CA GLY A 56 8.65 -13.93 -0.60
C GLY A 56 8.34 -12.69 0.25
N LEU A 57 7.82 -11.62 -0.39
CA LEU A 57 7.36 -10.42 0.32
C LEU A 57 6.08 -10.67 1.13
N ARG A 58 5.10 -11.39 0.58
CA ARG A 58 3.87 -11.81 1.28
C ARG A 58 4.22 -12.57 2.55
N GLY A 59 5.02 -13.63 2.44
CA GLY A 59 5.44 -14.42 3.58
C GLY A 59 6.27 -13.63 4.60
N ALA A 60 7.05 -12.64 4.16
CA ALA A 60 7.74 -11.71 5.05
C ALA A 60 6.76 -10.80 5.83
N MET A 61 5.74 -10.25 5.15
CA MET A 61 4.66 -9.47 5.77
C MET A 61 3.85 -10.31 6.78
N GLU A 62 3.48 -11.54 6.42
CA GLU A 62 2.81 -12.49 7.33
C GLU A 62 3.65 -12.76 8.59
N ARG A 63 4.96 -13.01 8.43
CA ARG A 63 5.88 -13.23 9.55
C ARG A 63 6.08 -11.97 10.40
N LEU A 64 6.18 -10.81 9.79
CA LEU A 64 6.36 -9.54 10.49
C LEU A 64 5.12 -9.17 11.32
N LEU A 65 3.93 -9.30 10.74
CA LEU A 65 2.66 -8.88 11.34
C LEU A 65 1.95 -9.98 12.14
N GLY A 66 2.34 -11.25 11.99
CA GLY A 66 1.73 -12.37 12.71
C GLY A 66 0.31 -12.70 12.26
N ILE A 67 -0.02 -12.39 11.00
CA ILE A 67 -1.33 -12.59 10.38
C ILE A 67 -1.20 -13.48 9.14
N ARG A 68 -2.34 -13.94 8.62
CA ARG A 68 -2.43 -14.55 7.28
C ARG A 68 -2.80 -13.49 6.25
N ILE A 69 -2.25 -13.61 5.05
CA ILE A 69 -2.62 -12.79 3.88
C ILE A 69 -3.27 -13.73 2.85
N ASP A 70 -4.55 -13.53 2.57
CA ASP A 70 -5.32 -14.43 1.69
C ASP A 70 -4.90 -14.33 0.23
N ARG A 71 -4.74 -13.11 -0.29
CA ARG A 71 -4.42 -12.82 -1.68
C ARG A 71 -3.50 -11.60 -1.76
N TYR A 72 -2.80 -11.44 -2.88
CA TYR A 72 -2.01 -10.25 -3.18
C TYR A 72 -2.47 -9.57 -4.47
N ILE A 73 -2.20 -8.27 -4.57
CA ILE A 73 -2.28 -7.52 -5.82
C ILE A 73 -0.99 -6.71 -5.92
N LYS A 74 -0.23 -6.92 -7.00
CA LYS A 74 0.92 -6.10 -7.38
C LYS A 74 0.54 -5.29 -8.62
N ILE A 75 0.81 -3.99 -8.54
CA ILE A 75 0.44 -2.98 -9.53
C ILE A 75 1.71 -2.21 -9.87
N ASP A 76 1.98 -1.99 -11.15
CA ASP A 76 2.99 -1.03 -11.58
C ASP A 76 2.40 0.39 -11.71
N MET A 77 3.22 1.35 -12.12
CA MET A 77 2.83 2.76 -12.15
C MET A 77 1.94 3.11 -13.34
N ASP A 78 2.02 2.35 -14.44
CA ASP A 78 1.21 2.56 -15.63
C ASP A 78 -0.20 1.98 -15.40
N ALA A 79 -0.26 0.76 -14.84
CA ALA A 79 -1.48 0.13 -14.37
C ALA A 79 -2.20 1.00 -13.33
N PHE A 80 -1.49 1.53 -12.33
CA PHE A 80 -2.04 2.46 -11.35
C PHE A 80 -2.61 3.74 -11.98
N THR A 81 -1.83 4.38 -12.87
CA THR A 81 -2.23 5.61 -13.56
C THR A 81 -3.48 5.39 -14.41
N TRP A 82 -3.54 4.26 -15.12
CA TRP A 82 -4.69 3.86 -15.90
C TRP A 82 -5.92 3.56 -15.01
N MET A 83 -5.77 2.83 -13.89
CA MET A 83 -6.87 2.51 -12.97
C MET A 83 -7.55 3.75 -12.37
N VAL A 84 -6.78 4.78 -12.04
CA VAL A 84 -7.34 6.07 -11.58
C VAL A 84 -8.03 6.81 -12.72
N SER A 85 -7.46 6.76 -13.93
CA SER A 85 -8.03 7.42 -15.11
C SER A 85 -9.32 6.77 -15.59
N SER A 86 -9.45 5.45 -15.49
CA SER A 86 -10.63 4.69 -15.95
C SER A 86 -11.90 4.96 -15.15
N VAL A 87 -11.78 5.49 -13.92
CA VAL A 87 -12.92 5.96 -13.10
C VAL A 87 -13.09 7.47 -13.09
N GLY A 88 -12.45 8.17 -14.04
CA GLY A 88 -12.55 9.62 -14.18
C GLY A 88 -11.84 10.39 -13.07
N GLY A 89 -10.76 9.84 -12.52
CA GLY A 89 -9.99 10.43 -11.42
C GLY A 89 -10.54 10.10 -10.03
N ILE A 90 -9.81 10.54 -9.00
CA ILE A 90 -10.14 10.31 -7.59
C ILE A 90 -10.11 11.60 -6.79
N ASP A 91 -10.90 11.65 -5.73
CA ASP A 91 -11.05 12.81 -4.86
C ASP A 91 -10.29 12.54 -3.55
N VAL A 92 -9.36 13.44 -3.18
CA VAL A 92 -8.56 13.35 -1.94
C VAL A 92 -8.63 14.65 -1.15
N ASP A 93 -8.15 14.63 0.09
CA ASP A 93 -8.00 15.82 0.93
C ASP A 93 -6.51 16.05 1.24
N VAL A 94 -5.96 17.15 0.74
CA VAL A 94 -4.53 17.44 0.79
C VAL A 94 -4.24 18.19 2.09
N HIS A 95 -3.71 17.50 3.10
CA HIS A 95 -3.62 18.03 4.46
C HIS A 95 -2.65 19.24 4.58
N THR A 96 -1.62 19.28 3.73
CA THR A 96 -0.59 20.33 3.70
C THR A 96 -0.20 20.61 2.26
N ARG A 97 0.05 21.89 1.92
CA ARG A 97 0.53 22.29 0.59
C ARG A 97 1.81 21.52 0.23
N ILE A 98 1.82 20.92 -0.96
CA ILE A 98 2.96 20.19 -1.51
C ILE A 98 3.67 21.08 -2.53
N ALA A 99 5.00 21.13 -2.44
CA ALA A 99 5.86 21.79 -3.42
C ALA A 99 7.12 20.95 -3.63
N ASP A 100 7.14 20.15 -4.70
CA ASP A 100 8.24 19.26 -5.07
C ASP A 100 8.89 19.73 -6.37
N THR A 101 9.93 20.56 -6.21
CA THR A 101 10.69 21.14 -7.33
C THR A 101 11.39 20.09 -8.19
N HIS A 102 11.74 18.93 -7.64
CA HIS A 102 12.45 17.85 -8.35
C HIS A 102 11.61 17.18 -9.44
N ILE A 103 10.28 17.15 -9.25
CA ILE A 103 9.32 16.59 -10.21
C ILE A 103 8.35 17.65 -10.75
N ASN A 104 8.62 18.93 -10.48
CA ASN A 104 7.79 20.09 -10.83
C ASN A 104 6.31 19.91 -10.44
N PHE A 105 6.05 19.39 -9.23
CA PHE A 105 4.72 19.09 -8.73
C PHE A 105 4.33 20.03 -7.58
N TYR A 106 3.20 20.71 -7.73
CA TYR A 106 2.66 21.63 -6.72
C TYR A 106 1.19 21.32 -6.52
N LEU A 107 0.75 21.30 -5.26
CA LEU A 107 -0.63 21.05 -4.89
C LEU A 107 -0.98 21.85 -3.64
N ASP A 108 -2.06 22.61 -3.69
CA ASP A 108 -2.55 23.34 -2.52
C ASP A 108 -3.24 22.42 -1.51
N ALA A 109 -3.40 22.91 -0.28
CA ALA A 109 -4.09 22.17 0.76
C ALA A 109 -5.62 22.20 0.57
N GLY A 110 -6.30 21.13 0.97
CA GLY A 110 -7.75 20.95 0.94
C GLY A 110 -8.25 19.93 -0.09
N PRO A 111 -9.59 19.83 -0.24
CA PRO A 111 -10.23 18.88 -1.15
C PRO A 111 -9.79 19.09 -2.60
N THR A 112 -9.22 18.05 -3.21
CA THR A 112 -8.60 18.11 -4.53
C THR A 112 -8.96 16.89 -5.36
N HIS A 113 -9.38 17.12 -6.61
CA HIS A 113 -9.59 16.07 -7.60
C HIS A 113 -8.30 15.77 -8.37
N LEU A 114 -7.92 14.49 -8.44
CA LEU A 114 -6.68 14.03 -9.07
C LEU A 114 -6.97 13.13 -10.27
N SER A 115 -6.47 13.54 -11.45
CA SER A 115 -6.34 12.66 -12.61
C SER A 115 -5.32 11.54 -12.34
N GLY A 116 -5.28 10.49 -13.16
CA GLY A 116 -4.29 9.40 -13.01
C GLY A 116 -2.84 9.86 -12.89
N PRO A 117 -2.32 10.66 -13.85
CA PRO A 117 -0.96 11.20 -13.77
C PRO A 117 -0.76 12.09 -12.53
N THR A 118 -1.74 12.89 -12.14
CA THR A 118 -1.67 13.74 -10.93
C THR A 118 -1.62 12.89 -9.65
N ALA A 119 -2.40 11.80 -9.59
CA ALA A 119 -2.40 10.85 -8.47
C ALA A 119 -1.08 10.06 -8.38
N LEU A 120 -0.44 9.75 -9.51
CA LEU A 120 0.89 9.13 -9.52
C LEU A 120 1.95 10.10 -8.96
N SER A 121 1.93 11.37 -9.37
CA SER A 121 2.81 12.39 -8.77
C SER A 121 2.51 12.60 -7.28
N TYR A 122 1.24 12.64 -6.88
CA TYR A 122 0.80 12.78 -5.49
C TYR A 122 1.21 11.60 -4.59
N THR A 123 1.34 10.37 -5.13
CA THR A 123 1.84 9.20 -4.38
C THR A 123 3.35 9.04 -4.41
N ARG A 124 4.05 9.70 -5.35
CA ARG A 124 5.51 9.63 -5.52
C ARG A 124 6.30 10.78 -4.89
N THR A 125 5.71 11.97 -4.77
CA THR A 125 6.37 13.16 -4.22
C THR A 125 7.00 12.90 -2.85
N ARG A 126 8.16 13.51 -2.61
CA ARG A 126 8.96 13.41 -1.38
C ARG A 126 9.26 14.78 -0.78
N ALA A 127 8.40 15.78 -1.01
CA ALA A 127 8.54 17.13 -0.46
C ALA A 127 8.39 17.19 1.08
N ASP A 128 7.85 16.14 1.69
CA ASP A 128 7.52 16.01 3.11
C ASP A 128 8.38 14.90 3.77
N SER A 129 7.79 13.76 4.14
CA SER A 129 8.48 12.62 4.73
C SER A 129 8.07 11.32 4.03
N ASP A 130 8.92 10.31 4.08
CA ASP A 130 8.61 8.99 3.53
C ASP A 130 7.33 8.38 4.13
N TYR A 131 7.02 8.65 5.41
CA TYR A 131 5.77 8.20 6.02
C TYR A 131 4.54 9.00 5.57
N ALA A 132 4.68 10.31 5.31
CA ALA A 132 3.61 11.11 4.74
C ALA A 132 3.30 10.65 3.31
N ARG A 133 4.31 10.24 2.53
CA ARG A 133 4.12 9.54 1.26
C ARG A 133 3.34 8.24 1.41
N ASP A 134 3.71 7.39 2.36
CA ASP A 134 3.03 6.11 2.59
C ASP A 134 1.57 6.32 3.06
N ALA A 135 1.28 7.41 3.80
CA ALA A 135 -0.09 7.83 4.15
C ALA A 135 -0.88 8.35 2.93
N ARG A 136 -0.25 9.14 2.05
CA ARG A 136 -0.85 9.57 0.77
C ARG A 136 -1.21 8.37 -0.12
N GLN A 137 -0.39 7.32 -0.13
CA GLN A 137 -0.69 6.06 -0.81
C GLN A 137 -1.93 5.36 -0.21
N GLN A 138 -2.07 5.29 1.12
CA GLN A 138 -3.26 4.75 1.78
C GLN A 138 -4.53 5.53 1.39
N GLN A 139 -4.47 6.86 1.43
CA GLN A 139 -5.58 7.74 1.04
C GLN A 139 -6.00 7.51 -0.42
N VAL A 140 -5.03 7.40 -1.33
CA VAL A 140 -5.26 7.18 -2.76
C VAL A 140 -5.85 5.80 -3.07
N VAL A 141 -5.35 4.73 -2.44
CA VAL A 141 -5.92 3.38 -2.56
C VAL A 141 -7.37 3.37 -2.08
N LEU A 142 -7.65 4.01 -0.93
CA LEU A 142 -9.01 4.09 -0.39
C LEU A 142 -9.95 4.90 -1.29
N ALA A 143 -9.50 6.04 -1.82
CA ALA A 143 -10.27 6.86 -2.74
C ALA A 143 -10.58 6.12 -4.06
N LEU A 144 -9.58 5.40 -4.61
CA LEU A 144 -9.74 4.58 -5.80
C LEU A 144 -10.76 3.45 -5.58
N VAL A 145 -10.64 2.70 -4.48
CA VAL A 145 -11.58 1.62 -4.14
C VAL A 145 -13.00 2.18 -3.95
N ARG A 146 -13.18 3.30 -3.25
CA ARG A 146 -14.49 3.96 -3.11
C ARG A 146 -15.07 4.39 -4.44
N LYS A 147 -14.26 4.97 -5.34
CA LYS A 147 -14.68 5.36 -6.69
C LYS A 147 -15.09 4.15 -7.52
N TRP A 148 -14.32 3.06 -7.49
CA TRP A 148 -14.61 1.79 -8.18
C TRP A 148 -15.92 1.13 -7.72
N LEU A 149 -16.25 1.24 -6.43
CA LEU A 149 -17.43 0.63 -5.83
C LEU A 149 -18.69 1.50 -5.90
N ALA A 150 -18.56 2.78 -6.29
CA ALA A 150 -19.68 3.71 -6.38
C ALA A 150 -20.71 3.25 -7.43
N PRO A 151 -22.03 3.29 -7.15
CA PRO A 151 -23.06 2.86 -8.10
C PRO A 151 -23.07 3.62 -9.44
N THR A 152 -22.49 4.82 -9.47
CA THR A 152 -22.35 5.68 -10.66
C THR A 152 -21.16 5.31 -11.55
N THR A 153 -20.27 4.44 -11.11
CA THR A 153 -19.06 4.07 -11.85
C THR A 153 -19.35 2.91 -12.80
N SER A 154 -19.40 3.22 -14.10
CA SER A 154 -19.52 2.24 -15.17
C SER A 154 -18.15 1.96 -15.78
N LEU A 155 -17.55 0.82 -15.44
CA LEU A 155 -16.36 0.32 -16.10
C LEU A 155 -16.77 -0.38 -17.40
N SER A 156 -16.10 -0.08 -18.52
CA SER A 156 -16.35 -0.84 -19.74
C SER A 156 -15.82 -2.27 -19.62
N LEU A 157 -16.30 -3.16 -20.51
CA LEU A 157 -15.74 -4.51 -20.62
C LEU A 157 -14.25 -4.47 -20.99
N ILE A 158 -13.84 -3.50 -21.83
CA ILE A 158 -12.44 -3.31 -22.24
C ILE A 158 -11.59 -2.89 -21.03
N ASP A 159 -12.10 -1.99 -20.19
CA ASP A 159 -11.41 -1.56 -18.97
C ASP A 159 -11.30 -2.72 -17.97
N SER A 160 -12.37 -3.50 -17.81
CA SER A 160 -12.38 -4.67 -16.94
C SER A 160 -11.36 -5.73 -17.37
N ILE A 161 -11.21 -5.97 -18.68
CA ILE A 161 -10.18 -6.86 -19.23
C ILE A 161 -8.78 -6.27 -19.02
N ARG A 162 -8.59 -4.97 -19.32
CA ARG A 162 -7.30 -4.29 -19.13
C ARG A 162 -6.82 -4.36 -17.69
N LEU A 163 -7.69 -4.07 -16.72
CA LEU A 163 -7.41 -4.25 -15.30
C LEU A 163 -6.85 -5.65 -15.03
N LEU A 164 -7.58 -6.70 -15.40
CA LEU A 164 -7.20 -8.07 -15.13
C LEU A 164 -5.87 -8.48 -15.79
N THR A 165 -5.51 -7.87 -16.92
CA THR A 165 -4.22 -8.10 -17.60
C THR A 165 -3.07 -7.23 -17.09
N SER A 166 -3.36 -6.13 -16.38
CA SER A 166 -2.36 -5.18 -15.86
C SER A 166 -2.02 -5.39 -14.37
N LEU A 167 -2.64 -6.38 -13.73
CA LEU A 167 -2.39 -6.76 -12.34
C LEU A 167 -1.67 -8.10 -12.26
N GLU A 168 -0.62 -8.18 -11.44
CA GLU A 168 -0.03 -9.44 -11.01
C GLU A 168 -0.71 -9.85 -9.69
N THR A 169 -1.45 -10.96 -9.68
CA THR A 169 -2.29 -11.37 -8.55
C THR A 169 -2.51 -12.89 -8.51
N ASP A 170 -2.74 -13.46 -7.32
CA ASP A 170 -3.22 -14.83 -7.11
C ASP A 170 -4.76 -14.94 -7.00
N ILE A 171 -5.50 -13.82 -7.12
CA ILE A 171 -6.96 -13.81 -7.17
C ILE A 171 -7.44 -14.56 -8.41
N LYS A 172 -8.17 -15.65 -8.22
CA LYS A 172 -8.73 -16.40 -9.35
C LYS A 172 -9.92 -15.63 -9.95
N ILE A 173 -10.14 -15.74 -11.26
CA ILE A 173 -11.22 -15.04 -11.95
C ILE A 173 -12.62 -15.30 -11.34
N GLY A 174 -12.86 -16.51 -10.82
CA GLY A 174 -14.11 -16.86 -10.11
C GLY A 174 -14.27 -16.23 -8.72
N GLU A 175 -13.21 -15.67 -8.13
CA GLU A 175 -13.22 -14.98 -6.84
C GLU A 175 -13.48 -13.47 -6.99
N VAL A 176 -13.27 -12.90 -8.18
CA VAL A 176 -13.46 -11.47 -8.46
C VAL A 176 -14.86 -10.97 -8.07
N PRO A 177 -15.98 -11.66 -8.38
CA PRO A 177 -17.31 -11.25 -7.92
C PRO A 177 -17.43 -11.20 -6.38
N THR A 178 -16.76 -12.11 -5.67
CA THR A 178 -16.74 -12.14 -4.20
C THR A 178 -15.99 -10.93 -3.65
N PHE A 179 -14.85 -10.57 -4.22
CA PHE A 179 -14.10 -9.36 -3.80
C PHE A 179 -14.89 -8.06 -4.08
N ILE A 180 -15.58 -7.97 -5.21
CA ILE A 180 -16.47 -6.84 -5.52
C ILE A 180 -17.61 -6.74 -4.48
N GLU A 181 -18.24 -7.86 -4.12
CA GLU A 181 -19.33 -7.88 -3.13
C GLU A 181 -18.83 -7.57 -1.71
N ILE A 182 -17.65 -8.06 -1.31
CA ILE A 182 -16.99 -7.68 -0.06
C ILE A 182 -16.77 -6.16 -0.02
N GLY A 183 -16.22 -5.60 -1.10
CA GLY A 183 -16.00 -4.17 -1.24
C GLY A 183 -17.30 -3.37 -1.12
N ARG A 184 -18.35 -3.74 -1.86
CA ARG A 184 -19.66 -3.06 -1.81
C ARG A 184 -20.28 -3.06 -0.42
N ARG A 185 -20.23 -4.19 0.29
CA ARG A 185 -20.71 -4.28 1.68
C ARG A 185 -19.87 -3.44 2.65
N ALA A 186 -18.56 -3.32 2.39
CA ALA A 186 -17.64 -2.50 3.17
C ALA A 186 -17.58 -1.02 2.75
N ALA A 187 -18.46 -0.54 1.84
CA ALA A 187 -18.41 0.84 1.34
C ALA A 187 -18.55 1.90 2.46
N ASN A 188 -19.33 1.59 3.50
CA ASN A 188 -19.55 2.42 4.68
C ASN A 188 -18.73 1.96 5.92
N ALA A 189 -17.74 1.08 5.74
CA ALA A 189 -16.95 0.55 6.84
C ALA A 189 -16.11 1.65 7.52
N GLN A 190 -15.89 1.49 8.83
CA GLN A 190 -14.92 2.30 9.56
C GLN A 190 -13.51 1.94 9.06
N VAL A 191 -12.77 2.94 8.59
CA VAL A 191 -11.41 2.74 8.06
C VAL A 191 -10.38 3.11 9.12
N THR A 192 -9.47 2.18 9.43
CA THR A 192 -8.26 2.41 10.23
C THR A 192 -7.06 2.27 9.32
N ALA A 193 -6.44 3.38 8.92
CA ALA A 193 -5.22 3.39 8.13
C ALA A 193 -4.02 3.78 9.01
N THR A 194 -2.92 3.03 8.92
CA THR A 194 -1.74 3.25 9.75
C THR A 194 -0.47 2.92 8.97
N VAL A 195 0.47 3.86 8.94
CA VAL A 195 1.85 3.60 8.54
C VAL A 195 2.59 3.08 9.77
N LEU A 196 3.28 1.95 9.65
CA LEU A 196 3.98 1.30 10.76
C LEU A 196 5.31 2.01 11.06
N GLN A 197 5.21 3.26 11.51
CA GLN A 197 6.31 4.20 11.69
C GLN A 197 6.83 4.27 13.15
N PRO A 198 8.05 4.83 13.36
CA PRO A 198 8.57 5.20 14.68
C PRO A 198 7.74 6.30 15.36
N PRO A 199 7.86 6.47 16.69
CA PRO A 199 8.62 5.64 17.61
C PRO A 199 7.91 4.31 17.95
N ARG A 200 6.61 4.18 17.65
CA ARG A 200 5.78 3.06 18.10
C ARG A 200 6.22 1.71 17.54
N PHE A 201 6.48 1.65 16.23
CA PHE A 201 6.70 0.37 15.54
C PHE A 201 8.18 0.09 15.21
N ALA A 202 9.12 0.78 15.86
CA ALA A 202 10.54 0.67 15.55
C ALA A 202 11.40 0.70 16.82
N LEU A 203 12.28 -0.30 16.95
CA LEU A 203 13.33 -0.34 17.97
C LEU A 203 14.43 0.69 17.70
N PHE A 204 14.65 1.00 16.42
CA PHE A 204 15.56 2.03 15.96
C PHE A 204 15.09 2.61 14.63
N ALA A 205 15.28 3.91 14.42
CA ALA A 205 15.09 4.54 13.13
C ALA A 205 16.07 5.70 12.96
N GLY A 206 16.91 5.64 11.93
CA GLY A 206 18.00 6.60 11.76
C GLY A 206 19.05 6.14 10.76
N PHE A 207 20.11 6.92 10.61
CA PHE A 207 21.26 6.55 9.79
C PHE A 207 22.12 5.51 10.53
N GLU A 208 22.33 4.35 9.92
CA GLU A 208 23.19 3.31 10.47
C GLU A 208 24.65 3.53 10.04
N SER A 209 25.43 4.11 10.94
CA SER A 209 26.87 4.31 10.75
C SER A 209 27.63 2.98 10.67
N GLY A 210 28.61 2.91 9.76
CA GLY A 210 29.46 1.72 9.61
C GLY A 210 28.90 0.62 8.71
N THR A 211 27.71 0.80 8.13
CA THR A 211 27.16 -0.11 7.11
C THR A 211 26.81 0.65 5.82
N ASN A 212 26.59 -0.10 4.74
CA ASN A 212 26.10 0.45 3.47
C ASN A 212 24.56 0.55 3.42
N ARG A 213 23.84 0.39 4.55
CA ARG A 213 22.37 0.43 4.58
C ARG A 213 21.80 1.85 4.61
N GLY A 214 22.56 2.82 5.16
CA GLY A 214 22.17 4.23 5.24
C GLY A 214 21.07 4.46 6.26
N TRP A 215 20.07 5.29 5.93
CA TRP A 215 18.88 5.44 6.79
C TRP A 215 18.05 4.14 6.81
N VAL A 216 17.75 3.61 7.99
CA VAL A 216 17.02 2.34 8.19
C VAL A 216 15.98 2.46 9.30
N MET A 217 14.99 1.56 9.28
CA MET A 217 14.09 1.29 10.40
C MET A 217 14.24 -0.17 10.85
N ILE A 218 14.63 -0.41 12.10
CA ILE A 218 14.61 -1.74 12.71
C ILE A 218 13.24 -1.92 13.37
N PRO A 219 12.42 -2.89 12.94
CA PRO A 219 11.02 -2.99 13.36
C PRO A 219 10.88 -3.51 14.80
N ASP A 220 9.95 -2.94 15.57
CA ASP A 220 9.43 -3.62 16.76
C ASP A 220 8.40 -4.66 16.33
N ILE A 221 8.88 -5.88 16.09
CA ILE A 221 8.06 -7.01 15.64
C ILE A 221 7.01 -7.40 16.70
N ALA A 222 7.27 -7.17 17.99
CA ALA A 222 6.32 -7.51 19.05
C ALA A 222 5.13 -6.54 19.03
N GLU A 223 5.38 -5.23 18.97
CA GLU A 223 4.34 -4.21 18.88
C GLU A 223 3.60 -4.26 17.55
N MET A 224 4.29 -4.48 16.41
CA MET A 224 3.64 -4.66 15.11
C MET A 224 2.64 -5.83 15.13
N ARG A 225 3.02 -6.98 15.72
CA ARG A 225 2.12 -8.15 15.84
C ARG A 225 0.97 -7.89 16.80
N ALA A 226 1.22 -7.27 17.95
CA ALA A 226 0.18 -6.93 18.91
C ALA A 226 -0.86 -6.00 18.28
N TYR A 227 -0.41 -4.98 17.55
CA TYR A 227 -1.27 -4.04 16.85
C TYR A 227 -2.06 -4.67 15.69
N ALA A 228 -1.40 -5.46 14.83
CA ALA A 228 -2.08 -6.16 13.74
C ALA A 228 -3.16 -7.12 14.27
N LYS A 229 -2.84 -7.92 15.29
CA LYS A 229 -3.79 -8.84 15.93
C LYS A 229 -4.98 -8.11 16.56
N ALA A 230 -4.77 -6.95 17.18
CA ALA A 230 -5.84 -6.16 17.80
C ALA A 230 -6.84 -5.58 16.78
N LEU A 231 -6.42 -5.35 15.53
CA LEU A 231 -7.26 -4.76 14.48
C LEU A 231 -7.85 -5.79 13.51
N ILE A 232 -7.09 -6.83 13.16
CA ILE A 232 -7.41 -7.80 12.11
C ILE A 232 -7.95 -9.12 12.70
N GLY A 233 -7.60 -9.45 13.94
CA GLY A 233 -7.79 -10.78 14.51
C GLY A 233 -6.62 -11.71 14.21
N SER A 234 -6.85 -13.02 14.39
CA SER A 234 -5.89 -14.11 14.16
C SER A 234 -6.49 -15.19 13.29
#